data_AF-A4HYH6-F1
#
_entry.id   AF-A4HYH6-F1
#
_cell.length_a   1.000
_cell.length_b   1.000
_cell.length_c   1.000
_cell.angle_alpha   90.00
_cell.angle_beta   90.00
_cell.angle_gamma   90.00
#
_symmetry.space_group_name_H-M   'P 1'
#
loop_
_entity.id
_entity.type
_entity.pdbx_description
1 polymer ?
#
loop_
_entity_poly.entity_id
_entity_poly.type
_entity_poly.pdbx_seq_one_letter_code
_entity_poly.pdbx_strand_id
1 'polypeptide(L)'
;MPQDTYFRRAINWMYGDDAYLQNMPTKDLANKHINELLGRHPYHPYDPDMKADNPCYQFNALFHECMEADHVEGYELYQKHVACYFPYKVDLMKCIAKEKRRHRMEVEALEEKGPKS
;
A
#
# COMPACT_ATOMS: atom_id res chain seq x y z
N MET A 1 6.04 -22.20 -22.03
CA MET A 1 5.33 -21.87 -20.77
C MET A 1 5.25 -20.36 -20.65
N PRO A 2 4.10 -19.76 -20.31
CA PRO A 2 4.02 -18.33 -20.07
C PRO A 2 4.95 -18.00 -18.91
N GLN A 3 5.88 -17.07 -19.11
CA GLN A 3 6.85 -16.65 -18.10
C GLN A 3 6.11 -16.27 -16.82
N ASP A 4 6.61 -16.72 -15.69
CA ASP A 4 6.00 -16.54 -14.38
C ASP A 4 6.07 -15.06 -13.95
N THR A 5 5.09 -14.28 -14.40
CA THR A 5 5.08 -12.84 -14.17
C THR A 5 4.84 -12.54 -12.69
N TYR A 6 5.33 -11.38 -12.24
CA TYR A 6 5.03 -10.88 -10.91
C TYR A 6 3.51 -10.81 -10.64
N PHE A 7 2.73 -10.37 -11.64
CA PHE A 7 1.27 -10.32 -11.55
C PHE A 7 0.64 -11.71 -11.33
N ARG A 8 1.09 -12.74 -12.05
CA ARG A 8 0.60 -14.10 -11.89
C ARG A 8 0.86 -14.63 -10.48
N ARG A 9 2.07 -14.43 -9.95
CA ARG A 9 2.43 -14.82 -8.57
C ARG A 9 1.59 -14.10 -7.53
N ALA A 10 1.37 -12.79 -7.71
CA ALA A 10 0.55 -12.00 -6.81
C ALA A 10 -0.92 -12.45 -6.80
N ILE A 11 -1.50 -12.75 -7.98
CA ILE A 11 -2.88 -13.23 -8.10
C ILE A 11 -3.03 -14.63 -7.48
N ASN A 12 -2.13 -15.56 -7.79
CA ASN A 12 -2.18 -16.90 -7.20
C ASN A 12 -2.00 -16.88 -5.68
N TRP A 13 -1.14 -15.98 -5.17
CA TRP A 13 -0.99 -15.81 -3.73
C TRP A 13 -2.25 -15.28 -3.05
N MET A 14 -2.98 -14.33 -3.67
CA MET A 14 -4.21 -13.78 -3.09
C MET A 14 -5.40 -14.73 -3.16
N TYR A 15 -5.51 -15.53 -4.22
CA TYR A 15 -6.76 -16.23 -4.56
C TYR A 15 -6.61 -17.75 -4.70
N GLY A 16 -5.40 -18.30 -4.47
CA GLY A 16 -5.10 -19.72 -4.60
C GLY A 16 -4.38 -20.09 -5.91
N ASP A 17 -3.78 -21.27 -5.93
CA ASP A 17 -3.16 -21.82 -7.12
C ASP A 17 -4.18 -21.88 -8.27
N ASP A 18 -3.75 -21.48 -9.46
CA ASP A 18 -4.56 -21.32 -10.68
C ASP A 18 -5.63 -20.22 -10.68
N ALA A 19 -5.71 -19.38 -9.65
CA ALA A 19 -6.69 -18.28 -9.64
C ALA A 19 -6.53 -17.29 -10.80
N TYR A 20 -5.30 -17.09 -11.29
CA TYR A 20 -5.07 -16.26 -12.47
C TYR A 20 -5.74 -16.81 -13.74
N LEU A 21 -5.99 -18.12 -13.80
CA LEU A 21 -6.66 -18.79 -14.94
C LEU A 21 -8.17 -18.82 -14.77
N GLN A 22 -8.68 -18.85 -13.54
CA GLN A 22 -10.06 -19.29 -13.32
C GLN A 22 -11.10 -18.18 -13.34
N ASN A 23 -10.74 -16.92 -13.09
CA ASN A 23 -11.73 -15.85 -13.08
C ASN A 23 -11.26 -14.67 -13.91
N MET A 24 -11.75 -14.58 -15.16
CA MET A 24 -11.94 -13.27 -15.76
C MET A 24 -12.81 -12.47 -14.77
N PRO A 25 -12.28 -11.40 -14.15
CA PRO A 25 -13.08 -10.63 -13.21
C PRO A 25 -14.36 -10.18 -13.92
N THR A 26 -15.48 -10.20 -13.20
CA THR A 26 -16.72 -9.63 -13.74
C THR A 26 -16.46 -8.18 -14.15
N LYS A 27 -17.22 -7.65 -15.13
CA LYS A 27 -17.05 -6.25 -15.57
C LYS A 27 -17.06 -5.28 -14.39
N ASP A 28 -17.87 -5.57 -13.37
CA ASP A 28 -17.95 -4.78 -12.14
C ASP A 28 -16.66 -4.82 -11.32
N LEU A 29 -16.01 -5.97 -11.19
CA LEU A 29 -14.71 -6.08 -10.49
C LEU A 29 -13.57 -5.47 -11.30
N ALA A 30 -13.58 -5.63 -12.63
CA ALA A 30 -12.54 -5.10 -13.52
C ALA A 30 -12.50 -3.57 -13.54
N ASN A 31 -13.64 -2.91 -13.26
CA ASN A 31 -13.74 -1.45 -13.22
C ASN A 31 -13.43 -0.85 -11.84
N LYS A 32 -13.27 -1.66 -10.79
CA LYS A 32 -12.94 -1.18 -9.45
C LYS A 32 -11.45 -0.87 -9.32
N HIS A 33 -11.14 0.22 -8.63
CA HIS A 33 -9.76 0.54 -8.30
C HIS A 33 -9.19 -0.50 -7.31
N ILE A 34 -7.90 -0.83 -7.40
CA ILE A 34 -7.30 -1.89 -6.56
C ILE A 34 -7.46 -1.64 -5.05
N ASN A 35 -7.50 -0.38 -4.62
CA ASN A 35 -7.77 -0.05 -3.22
C ASN A 35 -9.20 -0.37 -2.82
N GLU A 36 -10.19 -0.14 -3.68
CA GLU A 36 -11.58 -0.54 -3.41
C GLU A 36 -11.71 -2.05 -3.28
N LEU A 37 -11.02 -2.81 -4.14
CA LEU A 37 -11.00 -4.28 -4.08
C LEU A 37 -10.36 -4.79 -2.79
N LEU A 38 -9.34 -4.10 -2.28
CA LEU A 38 -8.67 -4.45 -1.03
C LEU A 38 -9.36 -3.88 0.21
N GLY A 39 -10.50 -3.19 0.06
CA GLY A 39 -11.18 -2.49 1.16
C GLY A 39 -10.31 -1.42 1.81
N ARG A 40 -9.36 -0.86 1.06
CA ARG A 40 -8.42 0.16 1.52
C ARG A 40 -8.92 1.55 1.16
N HIS A 41 -8.45 2.53 1.93
CA HIS A 41 -8.66 3.93 1.60
C HIS A 41 -8.20 4.23 0.16
N PRO A 42 -8.93 5.08 -0.61
CA PRO A 42 -8.56 5.39 -1.99
C PRO A 42 -7.14 5.96 -2.11
N TYR A 43 -6.68 6.71 -1.11
CA TYR A 43 -5.38 7.37 -1.14
C TYR A 43 -4.25 6.41 -0.75
N HIS A 44 -3.45 5.95 -1.72
CA HIS A 44 -2.24 5.21 -1.40
C HIS A 44 -1.03 6.13 -1.23
N PRO A 45 -0.23 6.03 -0.14
CA PRO A 45 -0.22 4.99 0.91
C PRO A 45 -0.84 5.45 2.25
N TYR A 46 -1.79 6.37 2.24
CA TYR A 46 -2.43 6.88 3.45
C TYR A 46 -3.10 5.74 4.24
N ASP A 47 -2.96 5.81 5.56
CA ASP A 47 -3.56 4.88 6.51
C ASP A 47 -4.42 5.67 7.52
N PRO A 48 -5.77 5.57 7.44
CA PRO A 48 -6.65 6.28 8.37
C PRO A 48 -6.55 5.75 9.82
N ASP A 49 -6.06 4.53 10.01
CA ASP A 49 -5.96 3.89 11.32
C ASP A 49 -4.57 4.08 11.97
N MET A 50 -3.68 4.84 11.31
CA MET A 50 -2.35 5.15 11.85
C MET A 50 -2.48 6.01 13.11
N LYS A 51 -2.08 5.43 14.25
CA LYS A 51 -2.10 6.10 15.56
C LYS A 51 -1.06 7.20 15.68
N ALA A 52 -1.31 8.17 16.56
CA ALA A 52 -0.46 9.35 16.78
C ALA A 52 0.94 9.02 17.34
N ASP A 53 1.12 7.86 17.97
CA ASP A 53 2.40 7.35 18.46
C ASP A 53 3.26 6.70 17.36
N ASN A 54 2.71 6.49 16.17
CA ASN A 54 3.45 5.93 15.05
C ASN A 54 4.52 6.92 14.53
N PRO A 55 5.77 6.49 14.31
CA PRO A 55 6.82 7.38 13.78
C PRO A 55 6.50 8.03 12.42
N CYS A 56 5.58 7.47 11.65
CA CYS A 56 5.16 8.00 10.36
C CYS A 56 3.87 8.85 10.42
N TYR A 57 3.27 9.04 11.59
CA TYR A 57 1.97 9.71 11.73
C TYR A 57 1.95 11.10 11.11
N GLN A 58 2.99 11.91 11.34
CA GLN A 58 3.08 13.26 10.78
C GLN A 58 3.10 13.26 9.25
N PHE A 59 3.86 12.36 8.62
CA PHE A 59 3.90 12.24 7.16
C PHE A 59 2.56 11.75 6.59
N ASN A 60 1.87 10.89 7.35
CA ASN A 60 0.55 10.40 6.98
C ASN A 60 -0.49 11.52 6.98
N ALA A 61 -0.47 12.37 8.02
CA ALA A 61 -1.33 13.54 8.11
C ALA A 61 -1.04 14.58 7.01
N LEU A 62 0.23 14.92 6.76
CA LEU A 62 0.63 15.87 5.71
C LEU A 62 0.22 15.40 4.30
N PHE A 63 0.35 14.11 4.04
CA PHE A 63 -0.10 13.55 2.76
C PHE A 63 -1.62 13.64 2.60
N HIS A 64 -2.38 13.29 3.65
CA HIS A 64 -3.83 13.44 3.64
C HIS A 64 -4.26 14.89 3.45
N GLU A 65 -3.66 15.81 4.19
CA GLU A 65 -3.92 17.25 4.07
C GLU A 65 -3.70 17.75 2.64
N CYS A 66 -2.63 17.33 1.97
CA CYS A 66 -2.43 17.67 0.57
C CYS A 66 -3.54 17.10 -0.34
N MET A 67 -3.93 15.84 -0.14
CA MET A 67 -4.95 15.17 -0.97
C MET A 67 -6.36 15.79 -0.82
N GLU A 68 -6.61 16.49 0.29
CA GLU A 68 -7.85 17.20 0.61
C GLU A 68 -7.77 18.72 0.44
N ALA A 69 -6.63 19.25 -0.02
CA ALA A 69 -6.44 20.70 -0.11
C ALA A 69 -7.16 21.33 -1.32
N ASP A 70 -7.56 22.59 -1.18
CA ASP A 70 -8.30 23.35 -2.19
C ASP A 70 -7.63 23.37 -3.58
N HIS A 71 -6.30 23.40 -3.63
CA HIS A 71 -5.55 23.45 -4.89
C HIS A 71 -5.70 22.19 -5.76
N VAL A 72 -6.18 21.07 -5.18
CA VAL A 72 -6.49 19.83 -5.89
C VAL A 72 -7.99 19.55 -5.91
N GLU A 73 -8.83 20.53 -5.59
CA GLU A 73 -10.27 20.42 -5.72
C GLU A 73 -10.65 20.21 -7.21
N GLY A 74 -11.55 19.26 -7.46
CA GLY A 74 -11.97 18.88 -8.81
C GLY A 74 -10.96 18.01 -9.58
N TYR A 75 -9.78 17.72 -9.01
CA TYR A 75 -8.83 16.80 -9.64
C TYR A 75 -9.30 15.36 -9.48
N GLU A 76 -9.13 14.57 -10.54
CA GLU A 76 -9.27 13.12 -10.46
C GLU A 76 -8.24 12.54 -9.49
N LEU A 77 -8.54 11.38 -8.89
CA LEU A 77 -7.69 10.77 -7.86
C LEU A 77 -6.22 10.60 -8.32
N TYR A 78 -5.99 10.21 -9.56
CA TYR A 78 -4.64 10.06 -10.10
C TYR A 78 -3.92 11.41 -10.21
N GLN A 79 -4.63 12.49 -10.52
CA GLN A 79 -4.07 13.85 -10.58
C GLN A 79 -3.74 14.38 -9.19
N LYS A 80 -4.61 14.14 -8.20
CA LYS A 80 -4.31 14.42 -6.78
C LYS A 80 -3.01 13.73 -6.35
N HIS A 81 -2.86 12.43 -6.67
CA HIS A 81 -1.65 11.68 -6.36
C HIS A 81 -0.39 12.22 -7.04
N VAL A 82 -0.51 12.78 -8.25
CA VAL A 82 0.60 13.43 -8.95
C VAL A 82 0.95 14.76 -8.28
N ALA A 83 -0.05 15.60 -7.97
CA ALA A 83 0.14 16.88 -7.30
C ALA A 83 0.78 16.71 -5.92
N CYS A 84 0.32 15.74 -5.14
CA CYS A 84 0.83 15.44 -3.80
C CYS A 84 1.98 14.42 -3.78
N TYR A 85 2.59 14.11 -4.93
CA TYR A 85 3.63 13.07 -5.02
C TYR A 85 4.89 13.47 -4.24
N PHE A 86 5.48 14.61 -4.57
CA PHE A 86 6.68 15.13 -3.92
C PHE A 86 6.37 16.48 -3.25
N PRO A 87 6.72 16.66 -1.97
CA PRO A 87 7.43 15.70 -1.11
C PRO A 87 6.52 14.68 -0.41
N TYR A 88 5.22 14.96 -0.28
CA TYR A 88 4.34 14.32 0.71
C TYR A 88 4.24 12.80 0.58
N LYS A 89 3.83 12.30 -0.59
CA LYS A 89 3.70 10.85 -0.81
C LYS A 89 5.05 10.15 -0.69
N VAL A 90 6.10 10.74 -1.24
CA VAL A 90 7.46 10.18 -1.21
C VAL A 90 7.97 10.04 0.23
N ASP A 91 7.80 11.06 1.06
CA ASP A 91 8.28 11.03 2.44
C ASP A 91 7.52 10.02 3.29
N LEU A 92 6.19 9.93 3.12
CA LEU A 92 5.39 8.88 3.76
C LEU A 92 5.83 7.48 3.32
N MET A 93 6.03 7.24 2.02
CA MET A 93 6.51 5.95 1.52
C MET A 93 7.89 5.60 2.07
N LYS A 94 8.82 6.56 2.13
CA LYS A 94 10.16 6.37 2.71
C LYS A 94 10.07 6.01 4.19
N CYS A 95 9.22 6.69 4.95
CA CYS A 95 9.00 6.40 6.36
C CYS A 95 8.46 4.98 6.55
N ILE A 96 7.37 4.62 5.87
CA ILE A 96 6.76 3.28 5.95
C ILE A 96 7.79 2.21 5.56
N ALA A 97 8.58 2.43 4.51
CA ALA A 97 9.61 1.49 4.10
C ALA A 97 10.72 1.32 5.15
N LYS A 98 11.10 2.41 5.83
CA LYS A 98 12.05 2.38 6.95
C LYS A 98 11.50 1.61 8.14
N GLU A 99 10.25 1.86 8.54
CA GLU A 99 9.60 1.18 9.66
C GLU A 99 9.42 -0.32 9.38
N LYS A 100 9.00 -0.69 8.16
CA LYS A 100 8.93 -2.09 7.73
C LYS A 100 10.29 -2.77 7.76
N ARG A 101 11.39 -2.07 7.42
CA ARG A 101 12.75 -2.62 7.56
C ARG A 101 13.12 -2.81 9.02
N ARG A 102 12.85 -1.82 9.88
CA ARG A 102 13.14 -1.90 11.32
C ARG A 102 12.43 -3.09 11.96
N HIS A 103 11.14 -3.25 11.69
CA HIS A 103 10.36 -4.36 12.23
C HIS A 103 10.90 -5.73 11.78
N ARG A 104 11.35 -5.88 10.53
CA ARG A 104 11.96 -7.15 10.09
C ARG A 104 13.25 -7.46 10.87
N MET A 105 14.11 -6.45 11.05
CA MET A 105 15.34 -6.62 11.83
C MET A 105 15.07 -6.94 13.30
N GLU A 106 14.03 -6.33 13.89
CA GLU A 106 13.60 -6.63 15.26
C GLU A 106 13.09 -8.08 15.41
N VAL A 107 12.32 -8.57 14.45
CA VAL A 107 11.82 -9.95 14.42
C VAL A 107 12.98 -10.93 14.25
N GLU A 108 13.86 -10.70 13.27
CA GLU A 108 15.06 -11.53 13.03
C GLU A 108 15.96 -11.61 14.28
N ALA A 109 16.18 -10.48 14.96
CA ALA A 109 16.98 -10.44 16.19
C ALA A 109 16.32 -11.16 17.39
N LEU A 110 14.98 -11.26 17.41
CA LEU A 110 14.25 -12.04 18.42
C LEU A 110 14.30 -13.54 18.11
N GLU A 111 14.22 -13.92 16.83
CA GLU A 111 14.34 -15.31 16.39
C GLU A 111 15.73 -15.89 16.67
N GLU A 112 16.80 -15.11 16.45
CA GLU A 112 18.18 -15.54 16.76
C GLU A 112 18.44 -15.73 18.26
N LYS A 113 17.69 -15.02 19.12
CA LYS A 113 17.75 -15.16 20.59
C LYS A 113 16.80 -16.23 21.13
N GLY A 114 15.93 -16.78 20.27
CA GLY A 114 15.09 -17.91 20.63
C GLY A 114 15.94 -19.07 21.15
N PRO A 115 15.43 -19.87 22.10
CA PRO A 115 16.20 -20.95 22.70
C PRO A 115 16.69 -21.88 21.60
N LYS A 116 18.02 -21.93 21.41
CA LYS A 116 18.67 -23.05 20.72
C LYS A 116 18.38 -24.29 21.57
N SER A 117 17.37 -25.05 21.17
CA SER A 117 17.15 -26.40 21.68
C SER A 117 18.32 -27.30 21.32
#